data_AF-A0A235IWU2-F1
#
_entry.id   AF-A0A235IWU2-F1
#
_cell.length_a   1.000
_cell.length_b   1.000
_cell.length_c   1.000
_cell.angle_alpha   90.00
_cell.angle_beta   90.00
_cell.angle_gamma   90.00
#
_symmetry.space_group_name_H-M   'P 1'
#
loop_
_entity.id
_entity.type
_entity.pdbx_description
1 polymer ?
#
loop_
_entity_poly.entity_id
_entity_poly.type
_entity_poly.pdbx_seq_one_letter_code
_entity_poly.pdbx_strand_id
1 'polypeptide(L)'
;MAGYRNLMVSDVVDGARSFNVNDWSTRQVYIALGNFMTSAASAALLGVDTCPMEGIEPVKYDNLLGLTAKGFMTVVACAAGYRSEEDKYASLAKVRFLKSEVLEIL
;
A
#
# COMPACT_ATOMS: atom_id res chain seq x y z
N MET A 1 -24.06 4.33 -9.67
CA MET A 1 -23.05 3.48 -9.00
C MET A 1 -23.49 2.04 -8.74
N ALA A 2 -24.77 1.75 -8.45
CA ALA A 2 -25.23 0.37 -8.17
C ALA A 2 -24.99 -0.63 -9.33
N GLY A 3 -25.23 -0.22 -10.58
CA GLY A 3 -25.01 -1.09 -11.75
C GLY A 3 -23.54 -1.52 -11.93
N TYR A 4 -22.60 -0.57 -11.78
CA TYR A 4 -21.17 -0.86 -11.88
C TYR A 4 -20.67 -1.75 -10.75
N ARG A 5 -21.16 -1.53 -9.52
CA ARG A 5 -20.89 -2.42 -8.38
C ARG A 5 -21.35 -3.85 -8.68
N ASN A 6 -22.57 -4.02 -9.18
CA ASN A 6 -23.11 -5.34 -9.46
C ASN A 6 -22.32 -6.07 -10.56
N LEU A 7 -21.88 -5.36 -11.60
CA LEU A 7 -20.99 -5.91 -12.63
C LEU A 7 -19.67 -6.41 -12.02
N MET A 8 -19.02 -5.59 -11.20
CA MET A 8 -17.78 -6.00 -10.52
C MET A 8 -17.99 -7.22 -9.63
N VAL A 9 -19.04 -7.23 -8.80
CA VAL A 9 -19.31 -8.34 -7.88
C VAL A 9 -19.53 -9.64 -8.65
N SER A 10 -20.36 -9.63 -9.70
CA SER A 10 -20.68 -10.83 -10.47
C SER A 10 -19.48 -11.48 -11.18
N ASP A 11 -18.41 -10.72 -11.42
CA ASP A 11 -17.28 -11.14 -12.26
C ASP A 11 -16.02 -11.36 -11.41
N VAL A 12 -15.71 -10.42 -10.54
CA VAL A 12 -14.48 -10.40 -9.72
C VAL A 12 -14.66 -11.15 -8.41
N VAL A 13 -15.85 -11.12 -7.79
CA VAL A 13 -16.11 -11.76 -6.50
C VAL A 13 -16.74 -13.14 -6.68
N ASP A 14 -17.81 -13.20 -7.48
CA ASP A 14 -18.58 -14.44 -7.68
C ASP A 14 -18.24 -15.17 -8.99
N GLY A 15 -17.53 -14.49 -9.89
CA GLY A 15 -17.26 -14.97 -11.24
C GLY A 15 -15.93 -15.70 -11.39
N ALA A 16 -15.54 -15.93 -12.65
CA ALA A 16 -14.34 -16.69 -13.00
C ALA A 16 -13.03 -16.07 -12.50
N ARG A 17 -13.01 -14.78 -12.12
CA ARG A 17 -11.83 -14.08 -11.61
C ARG A 17 -11.68 -14.12 -10.09
N SER A 18 -12.64 -14.74 -9.40
CA SER A 18 -12.68 -14.86 -7.94
C SER A 18 -11.44 -15.50 -7.32
N PHE A 19 -10.81 -16.47 -8.00
CA PHE A 19 -9.65 -17.20 -7.47
C PHE A 19 -8.42 -16.31 -7.17
N ASN A 20 -8.31 -15.15 -7.83
CA ASN A 20 -7.19 -14.20 -7.65
C ASN A 20 -7.64 -12.87 -7.02
N VAL A 21 -8.86 -12.79 -6.50
CA VAL A 21 -9.42 -11.50 -6.05
C VAL A 21 -8.61 -10.88 -4.92
N ASN A 22 -8.08 -11.69 -4.00
CA ASN A 22 -7.28 -11.21 -2.88
C ASN A 22 -5.91 -10.68 -3.34
N ASP A 23 -5.25 -11.38 -4.27
CA ASP A 23 -3.98 -10.93 -4.86
C ASP A 23 -4.17 -9.64 -5.65
N TRP A 24 -5.23 -9.56 -6.44
CA TRP A 24 -5.56 -8.35 -7.19
C TRP A 24 -5.86 -7.18 -6.24
N SER A 25 -6.67 -7.40 -5.21
CA SER A 25 -7.01 -6.39 -4.20
C SER A 25 -5.77 -5.92 -3.43
N THR A 26 -4.89 -6.85 -3.08
CA THR A 26 -3.59 -6.57 -2.45
C THR A 26 -2.76 -5.62 -3.30
N ARG A 27 -2.66 -5.85 -4.62
CA ARG A 27 -1.97 -4.92 -5.54
C ARG A 27 -2.60 -3.53 -5.57
N GLN A 28 -3.94 -3.43 -5.43
CA GLN A 28 -4.60 -2.13 -5.33
C GLN A 28 -4.23 -1.40 -4.03
N VAL A 29 -4.06 -2.14 -2.93
CA VAL A 29 -3.56 -1.58 -1.66
C VAL A 29 -2.15 -1.02 -1.81
N TYR A 30 -1.25 -1.68 -2.55
CA TYR A 30 0.09 -1.15 -2.82
C TYR A 30 0.09 0.12 -3.68
N ILE A 31 -0.83 0.25 -4.63
CA ILE A 31 -1.02 1.49 -5.39
C ILE A 31 -1.46 2.62 -4.44
N ALA A 32 -2.43 2.35 -3.57
CA ALA A 32 -2.88 3.31 -2.57
C ALA A 32 -1.77 3.71 -1.59
N LEU A 33 -0.92 2.76 -1.17
CA LEU A 33 0.26 3.01 -0.34
C LEU A 33 1.26 3.95 -1.05
N GLY A 34 1.54 3.71 -2.33
CA GLY A 34 2.40 4.60 -3.14
C GLY A 34 1.87 6.03 -3.19
N ASN A 35 0.56 6.19 -3.40
CA ASN A 35 -0.11 7.49 -3.38
C ASN A 35 -0.04 8.15 -2.00
N PHE A 36 -0.27 7.39 -0.93
CA PHE A 36 -0.17 7.86 0.45
C PHE A 36 1.23 8.40 0.76
N MET A 37 2.28 7.61 0.50
CA MET A 37 3.67 8.03 0.77
C MET A 37 4.09 9.24 -0.06
N THR A 38 3.69 9.29 -1.33
CA THR A 38 3.98 10.44 -2.20
C THR A 38 3.31 11.71 -1.69
N SER A 39 2.07 11.59 -1.23
CA SER A 39 1.30 12.72 -0.71
C SER A 39 1.83 13.20 0.64
N ALA A 40 2.22 12.28 1.53
CA ALA A 40 2.78 12.58 2.84
C ALA A 40 4.17 13.25 2.73
N ALA A 41 5.06 12.66 1.92
CA ALA A 41 6.45 13.12 1.79
C ALA A 41 6.59 14.46 1.05
N SER A 42 5.61 14.86 0.26
CA SER A 42 5.66 16.14 -0.45
C SER A 42 5.63 17.30 0.56
N ALA A 43 6.71 18.07 0.60
CA ALA A 43 6.82 19.28 1.42
C ALA A 43 5.82 20.38 1.01
N ALA A 44 5.31 20.33 -0.23
CA ALA A 44 4.25 21.21 -0.70
C ALA A 44 2.85 20.76 -0.22
N LEU A 45 2.72 19.54 0.32
CA LEU A 45 1.47 18.99 0.85
C LEU A 45 1.45 18.95 2.38
N LEU A 46 2.36 18.19 3.01
CA LEU A 46 2.29 17.92 4.46
C LEU A 46 3.64 17.83 5.18
N GLY A 47 4.73 17.49 4.48
CA GLY A 47 6.05 17.32 5.10
C GLY A 47 6.10 16.21 6.16
N VAL A 48 5.30 15.16 5.98
CA VAL A 48 5.18 14.03 6.90
C VAL A 48 6.08 12.88 6.42
N ASP A 49 6.87 12.35 7.35
CA ASP A 49 7.69 11.17 7.13
C ASP A 49 6.85 9.90 7.18
N THR A 50 7.17 8.95 6.30
CA THR A 50 6.46 7.66 6.21
C THR A 50 7.43 6.48 6.17
N CYS A 51 7.08 5.40 6.85
CA CYS A 51 7.82 4.13 6.84
C CYS A 51 6.87 2.96 6.54
N PRO A 52 6.84 2.45 5.28
CA PRO A 52 6.08 1.24 4.95
C PRO A 52 6.73 -0.01 5.54
N MET A 53 5.93 -0.96 6.00
CA MET A 53 6.36 -2.16 6.70
C MET A 53 5.56 -3.39 6.26
N GLU A 54 6.24 -4.33 5.61
CA GLU A 54 5.73 -5.69 5.34
C GLU A 54 6.17 -6.70 6.41
N GLY A 55 7.20 -6.37 7.19
CA GLY A 55 7.74 -7.21 8.28
C GLY A 55 6.87 -7.24 9.54
N ILE A 56 5.57 -7.44 9.37
CA ILE A 56 4.56 -7.53 10.43
C ILE A 56 3.96 -8.94 10.49
N GLU A 57 3.09 -9.20 11.46
CA GLU A 57 2.28 -10.42 11.54
C GLU A 57 0.82 -10.10 11.21
N PRO A 58 0.38 -10.20 9.93
CA PRO A 58 -0.94 -9.73 9.51
C PRO A 58 -2.10 -10.36 10.29
N VAL A 59 -2.04 -11.67 10.57
CA VAL A 59 -3.08 -12.38 11.33
C VAL A 59 -3.23 -11.82 12.75
N LYS A 60 -2.14 -11.40 13.40
CA LYS A 60 -2.21 -10.78 14.72
C LYS A 60 -2.85 -9.40 14.66
N TYR A 61 -2.55 -8.62 13.61
CA TYR A 61 -3.21 -7.33 13.37
C TYR A 61 -4.71 -7.52 13.11
N ASP A 62 -5.08 -8.47 12.27
CA ASP A 62 -6.46 -8.77 11.93
C ASP A 62 -7.28 -9.15 13.17
N ASN A 63 -6.72 -9.99 14.03
CA ASN A 63 -7.33 -10.38 15.30
C ASN A 63 -7.46 -9.19 16.25
N LEU A 64 -6.39 -8.41 16.42
CA LEU A 64 -6.36 -7.27 17.33
C LEU A 64 -7.36 -6.17 16.93
N LEU A 65 -7.51 -5.92 15.63
CA LEU A 65 -8.34 -4.86 15.06
C LEU A 65 -9.75 -5.35 14.64
N GLY A 66 -10.00 -6.66 14.76
CA GLY A 66 -11.25 -7.31 14.38
C GLY A 66 -11.56 -7.18 12.88
N LEU A 67 -10.55 -7.26 12.02
CA LEU A 67 -10.68 -7.00 10.58
C LEU A 67 -11.40 -8.13 9.84
N THR A 68 -11.16 -9.38 10.23
CA THR A 68 -11.81 -10.55 9.61
C THR A 68 -13.33 -10.47 9.71
N ALA A 69 -13.87 -10.05 10.87
CA ALA A 69 -15.31 -9.88 11.07
C ALA A 69 -15.92 -8.76 10.20
N LYS A 70 -15.07 -7.84 9.71
CA LYS A 70 -15.46 -6.74 8.80
C LYS A 70 -15.21 -7.09 7.32
N GLY A 71 -14.73 -8.30 7.02
CA GLY A 71 -14.37 -8.71 5.66
C GLY A 71 -13.08 -8.07 5.13
N PHE A 72 -12.19 -7.63 6.03
CA PHE A 72 -10.88 -7.06 5.68
C PHE A 72 -9.74 -7.96 6.18
N MET A 73 -8.58 -7.78 5.57
CA MET A 73 -7.31 -8.37 6.03
C MET A 73 -6.20 -7.33 5.95
N THR A 74 -5.20 -7.48 6.80
CA THR A 74 -4.00 -6.66 6.82
C THR A 74 -3.07 -7.06 5.68
N VAL A 75 -2.61 -6.07 4.91
CA VAL A 75 -1.66 -6.28 3.80
C VAL A 75 -0.29 -5.69 4.16
N VAL A 76 -0.28 -4.45 4.63
CA VAL A 76 0.92 -3.66 4.91
C VAL A 76 0.60 -2.65 6.01
N ALA A 77 1.60 -2.28 6.80
CA ALA A 77 1.50 -1.16 7.73
C ALA A 77 2.35 0.01 7.22
N CYS A 78 1.96 1.24 7.55
CA CYS A 78 2.78 2.41 7.25
C CYS A 78 2.74 3.36 8.44
N ALA A 79 3.88 3.53 9.12
CA ALA A 79 4.00 4.56 10.15
C ALA A 79 4.12 5.92 9.48
N ALA A 80 3.44 6.93 10.01
CA ALA A 80 3.49 8.30 9.52
C ALA A 80 3.65 9.28 10.69
N GLY A 81 4.52 10.27 10.54
CA GLY A 81 4.82 11.24 11.59
C GLY A 81 5.96 12.17 11.21
N TYR A 82 6.67 12.67 12.22
CA TYR A 82 7.88 13.46 12.03
C TYR A 82 9.07 12.70 12.58
N ARG A 83 10.13 12.58 11.78
CA ARG A 83 11.34 11.84 12.19
C ARG A 83 12.01 12.49 13.40
N SER A 84 12.65 11.65 14.20
CA SER A 84 13.56 12.11 15.25
C SER A 84 14.84 12.68 14.64
N GLU A 85 15.48 13.62 15.33
CA GLU A 85 16.83 14.09 15.00
C GLU A 85 17.87 12.95 15.06
N GLU A 86 17.59 11.90 15.82
CA GLU A 86 18.45 10.72 15.97
C GLU A 86 18.28 9.68 14.85
N ASP A 87 17.40 9.92 13.86
CA ASP A 87 17.23 9.01 12.73
C ASP A 87 18.48 9.03 11.83
N LYS A 88 19.37 8.05 12.05
CA LYS A 88 20.60 7.87 11.26
C LYS A 88 20.37 7.65 9.77
N TYR A 89 19.17 7.26 9.35
CA TYR A 89 18.85 7.06 7.93
C TYR A 89 18.39 8.35 7.24
N ALA A 90 18.04 9.39 8.00
CA ALA A 90 17.49 10.64 7.48
C ALA A 90 18.43 11.38 6.50
N SER A 91 19.74 11.30 6.73
CA SER A 91 20.78 12.00 5.97
C SER A 91 21.44 11.14 4.89
N LEU A 92 21.11 9.86 4.81
CA LEU A 92 21.71 8.97 3.83
C LEU A 92 21.18 9.26 2.43
N ALA A 93 22.08 9.22 1.44
CA ALA A 93 21.70 9.37 0.05
C ALA A 93 20.80 8.22 -0.40
N LYS A 94 19.70 8.55 -1.09
CA LYS A 94 18.79 7.54 -1.65
C LYS A 94 19.50 6.78 -2.78
N VAL A 95 19.48 5.45 -2.70
CA VAL A 95 20.03 4.56 -3.73
C VAL A 95 18.90 4.05 -4.62
N ARG A 96 19.03 4.17 -5.95
CA ARG A 96 18.09 3.68 -6.97
C ARG A 96 18.88 3.18 -8.18
N PHE A 97 18.30 2.27 -8.95
CA PHE A 97 18.87 1.85 -10.24
C PHE A 97 19.01 3.04 -11.21
N LEU A 98 19.95 2.95 -12.14
CA LEU A 98 20.13 3.94 -13.18
C LEU A 98 18.94 3.92 -14.13
N LYS A 99 18.60 5.08 -14.72
CA LYS A 99 17.48 5.19 -15.67
C LYS A 99 17.61 4.21 -16.84
N SER A 100 18.82 4.01 -17.34
CA SER A 100 19.12 3.09 -18.45
C SER A 100 18.89 1.61 -18.11
N GLU A 101 18.81 1.25 -16.82
CA GLU A 101 18.53 -0.12 -16.38
C GLU A 101 17.03 -0.40 -16.24
N VAL A 102 16.20 0.65 -16.18
CA VAL A 102 14.76 0.53 -15.87
C VAL A 102 13.84 1.19 -16.90
N LEU A 103 14.37 1.97 -17.84
CA LEU A 103 13.63 2.62 -18.91
C LEU A 103 14.18 2.19 -20.28
N GLU A 104 13.29 1.66 -21.11
CA GLU A 104 13.52 1.48 -22.54
C GLU A 104 12.76 2.59 -23.30
N ILE A 105 13.47 3.37 -24.11
CA ILE A 105 12.87 4.41 -24.95
C ILE A 105 12.84 3.88 -26.37
N LEU A 106 11.62 3.60 -26.86
CA LEU A 106 11.35 3.14 -28.22
C LEU A 106 11.18 4.30 -29.20
#